data_AF-A0A091HU85-F1
#
_entry.id   AF-A0A091HU85-F1
#
_cell.length_a   1.000
_cell.length_b   1.000
_cell.length_c   1.000
_cell.angle_alpha   90.00
_cell.angle_beta   90.00
_cell.angle_gamma   90.00
#
_symmetry.space_group_name_H-M   'P 1'
#
loop_
_entity.id
_entity.type
_entity.pdbx_description
1 polymer ?
#
loop_
_entity_poly.entity_id
_entity_poly.type
_entity_poly.pdbx_seq_one_letter_code
_entity_poly.pdbx_strand_id
1 'polypeptide(L)'
;ESATAFGCLMCDMWLGEFDSVSPVDFHSALRKQYPFFSIGIQEAQEFLICVLNGLHEALKKVRAHLRHAKASREGASETSIITQLFEGQLSYNITCLECRATTNRPESFTVLSLPIASKTSCSLQDCLKCFFQQDTLTHNNQIHCSCCGSKQDAAVKGTITKAPQIIIFHLKRFAWQGKQKRKLSTTISYPLGNLDLSPYSSPLLCKDADYSLSAVVNHSGFLDDGHYTAFCKHSITQTWYSFDDDQITKIPNSSVQSDTAYLLFY
;
A
#
# COMPACT_ATOMS: atom_id res chain seq x y z
N GLU A 1 3.66 16.91 -16.10
CA GLU A 1 3.80 17.94 -15.05
C GLU A 1 4.06 17.30 -13.70
N SER A 2 3.12 16.58 -13.07
CA SER A 2 3.29 15.99 -11.73
C SER A 2 4.52 15.09 -11.57
N ALA A 3 4.81 14.21 -12.54
CA ALA A 3 5.99 13.35 -12.49
C ALA A 3 7.32 14.12 -12.66
N THR A 4 7.31 15.22 -13.43
CA THR A 4 8.47 16.09 -13.59
C THR A 4 8.72 16.85 -12.29
N ALA A 5 7.68 17.43 -11.70
CA ALA A 5 7.78 18.14 -10.42
C ALA A 5 8.21 17.19 -9.28
N PHE A 6 7.73 15.96 -9.27
CA PHE A 6 8.22 14.92 -8.35
C PHE A 6 9.70 14.63 -8.55
N GLY A 7 10.16 14.51 -9.81
CA GLY A 7 11.57 14.32 -10.14
C GLY A 7 12.45 15.47 -9.64
N CYS A 8 12.04 16.73 -9.84
CA CYS A 8 12.75 17.89 -9.32
C CYS A 8 12.83 17.87 -7.79
N LEU A 9 11.70 17.65 -7.11
CA LEU A 9 11.66 17.56 -5.64
C LEU A 9 12.61 16.48 -5.12
N MET A 10 12.61 15.31 -5.75
CA MET A 10 13.53 14.23 -5.37
C MET A 10 15.00 14.60 -5.63
N CYS A 11 15.32 15.29 -6.72
CA CYS A 11 16.69 15.78 -6.92
C CYS A 11 17.12 16.72 -5.79
N ASP A 12 16.30 17.73 -5.48
CA ASP A 12 16.61 18.73 -4.45
C ASP A 12 16.79 18.09 -3.07
N MET A 13 15.96 17.11 -2.71
CA MET A 13 16.06 16.37 -1.45
C MET A 13 17.31 15.49 -1.34
N TRP A 14 17.80 14.94 -2.46
CA TRP A 14 18.89 13.95 -2.45
C TRP A 14 20.28 14.53 -2.76
N LEU A 15 20.36 15.77 -3.28
CA LEU A 15 21.63 16.45 -3.53
C LEU A 15 22.34 16.89 -2.23
N GLY A 16 21.60 17.03 -1.12
CA GLY A 16 22.16 17.43 0.18
C GLY A 16 22.56 18.91 0.24
N GLU A 17 22.07 19.73 -0.67
CA GLU A 17 22.33 21.18 -0.73
C GLU A 17 21.47 21.98 0.26
N PHE A 18 20.35 21.40 0.71
CA PHE A 18 19.36 22.05 1.57
C PHE A 18 19.05 21.20 2.79
N ASP A 19 18.84 21.86 3.94
CA ASP A 19 18.36 21.21 5.17
C ASP A 19 16.88 20.81 5.06
N SER A 20 16.09 21.57 4.29
CA SER A 20 14.69 21.27 3.99
C SER A 20 14.29 21.80 2.60
N VAL A 21 13.32 21.14 1.95
CA VAL A 21 12.87 21.46 0.59
C VAL A 21 11.35 21.61 0.58
N SER A 22 10.84 22.71 0.01
CA SER A 22 9.40 22.97 -0.06
C SER A 22 8.74 22.28 -1.27
N PRO A 23 7.71 21.43 -1.07
CA PRO A 23 7.11 20.65 -2.15
C PRO A 23 6.01 21.40 -2.93
N VAL A 24 6.03 22.75 -2.95
CA VAL A 24 4.94 23.59 -3.49
C VAL A 24 4.62 23.27 -4.94
N ASP A 25 5.63 23.12 -5.79
CA ASP A 25 5.44 22.84 -7.22
C ASP A 25 4.85 21.44 -7.45
N PHE A 26 5.35 20.44 -6.72
CA PHE A 26 4.82 19.08 -6.80
C PHE A 26 3.36 19.03 -6.34
N HIS A 27 3.07 19.66 -5.21
CA HIS A 27 1.72 19.71 -4.64
C HIS A 27 0.74 20.47 -5.54
N SER A 28 1.18 21.59 -6.15
CA SER A 28 0.41 22.34 -7.14
C SER A 28 0.09 21.48 -8.38
N ALA A 29 1.10 20.79 -8.93
CA ALA A 29 0.91 19.89 -10.06
C ALA A 29 -0.04 18.73 -9.74
N LEU A 30 0.09 18.13 -8.55
CA LEU A 30 -0.77 17.03 -8.11
C LEU A 30 -2.23 17.47 -7.94
N ARG A 31 -2.48 18.65 -7.33
CA ARG A 31 -3.83 19.21 -7.17
C ARG A 31 -4.54 19.49 -8.49
N LYS A 32 -3.81 19.95 -9.51
CA LYS A 32 -4.39 20.13 -10.86
C LYS A 32 -4.89 18.79 -11.43
N GLN A 33 -4.18 17.70 -11.17
CA GLN A 33 -4.52 16.37 -11.66
C GLN A 33 -5.63 15.70 -10.83
N TYR A 34 -5.66 15.94 -9.52
CA TYR A 34 -6.60 15.36 -8.57
C TYR A 34 -7.28 16.47 -7.74
N PRO A 35 -8.31 17.15 -8.27
CA PRO A 35 -8.89 18.34 -7.65
C PRO A 35 -9.48 18.13 -6.25
N PHE A 36 -9.88 16.89 -5.91
CA PHE A 36 -10.38 16.52 -4.57
C PHE A 36 -9.36 16.82 -3.45
N PHE A 37 -8.07 16.83 -3.78
CA PHE A 37 -7.00 17.22 -2.85
C PHE A 37 -6.95 18.73 -2.52
N SER A 38 -7.83 19.53 -3.10
CA SER A 38 -7.95 20.95 -2.78
C SER A 38 -8.80 21.20 -1.52
N ILE A 39 -9.46 20.17 -0.98
CA ILE A 39 -10.45 20.29 0.10
C ILE A 39 -10.00 19.45 1.31
N GLY A 40 -9.39 20.08 2.32
CA GLY A 40 -9.14 19.47 3.64
C GLY A 40 -7.88 18.63 3.81
N ILE A 41 -7.68 18.10 5.03
CA ILE A 41 -6.61 17.17 5.42
C ILE A 41 -6.86 15.83 4.73
N GLN A 42 -5.83 15.27 4.12
CA GLN A 42 -5.93 14.07 3.30
C GLN A 42 -5.50 12.83 4.07
N GLU A 43 -6.21 11.74 3.83
CA GLU A 43 -5.80 10.43 4.31
C GLU A 43 -4.51 10.03 3.54
N ALA A 44 -3.38 9.84 4.24
CA ALA A 44 -2.07 9.66 3.59
C ALA A 44 -2.02 8.45 2.62
N GLN A 45 -2.89 7.46 2.84
CA GLN A 45 -3.05 6.32 1.95
C GLN A 45 -3.64 6.72 0.58
N GLU A 46 -4.63 7.61 0.55
CA GLU A 46 -5.24 8.10 -0.69
C GLU A 46 -4.24 8.95 -1.47
N PHE A 47 -3.53 9.84 -0.76
CA PHE A 47 -2.45 10.63 -1.33
C PHE A 47 -1.40 9.74 -2.00
N LEU A 48 -0.91 8.72 -1.30
CA LEU A 48 0.06 7.76 -1.83
C LEU A 48 -0.43 7.08 -3.11
N ILE A 49 -1.67 6.58 -3.12
CA ILE A 49 -2.24 5.91 -4.30
C ILE A 49 -2.29 6.86 -5.50
N CYS A 50 -2.72 8.11 -5.30
CA CYS A 50 -2.75 9.10 -6.37
C CYS A 50 -1.35 9.43 -6.89
N VAL A 51 -0.35 9.54 -6.02
CA VAL A 51 1.05 9.76 -6.44
C VAL A 51 1.56 8.58 -7.25
N LEU A 52 1.39 7.33 -6.77
CA LEU A 52 1.84 6.13 -7.48
C LEU A 52 1.15 6.00 -8.85
N ASN A 53 -0.16 6.21 -8.92
CA ASN A 53 -0.91 6.16 -10.19
C ASN A 53 -0.47 7.27 -11.15
N GLY A 54 -0.29 8.50 -10.65
CA GLY A 54 0.18 9.63 -11.46
C GLY A 54 1.57 9.39 -12.04
N LEU A 55 2.49 8.84 -11.25
CA LEU A 55 3.83 8.44 -11.69
C LEU A 55 3.78 7.28 -12.68
N HIS A 56 2.93 6.27 -12.44
CA HIS A 56 2.76 5.14 -13.33
C HIS A 56 2.35 5.59 -14.73
N GLU A 57 1.29 6.38 -14.82
CA GLU A 57 0.75 6.86 -16.09
C GLU A 57 1.75 7.75 -16.84
N ALA A 58 2.46 8.62 -16.13
CA ALA A 58 3.49 9.47 -16.75
C ALA A 58 4.65 8.65 -17.32
N LEU A 59 5.17 7.68 -16.56
CA LEU A 59 6.34 6.89 -16.96
C LEU A 59 5.98 5.81 -18.00
N LYS A 60 4.76 5.29 -17.99
CA LYS A 60 4.21 4.43 -19.04
C LYS A 60 4.22 5.14 -20.40
N LYS A 61 3.78 6.39 -20.44
CA LYS A 61 3.77 7.22 -21.67
C LYS A 61 5.17 7.45 -22.22
N VAL A 62 6.16 7.79 -21.37
CA VAL A 62 7.55 7.99 -21.81
C VAL A 62 8.09 6.72 -22.48
N ARG A 63 7.86 5.56 -21.87
CA ARG A 63 8.29 4.27 -22.43
C ARG A 63 7.62 3.94 -23.76
N ALA A 64 6.34 4.26 -23.90
CA ALA A 64 5.62 4.11 -25.16
C ALA A 64 6.18 5.01 -26.26
N HIS A 65 6.48 6.28 -25.96
CA HIS A 65 7.08 7.22 -26.92
C HIS A 65 8.48 6.78 -27.38
N LEU A 66 9.32 6.29 -26.45
CA LEU A 66 10.63 5.74 -26.78
C LEU A 66 10.54 4.47 -27.66
N ARG A 67 9.49 3.67 -27.50
CA ARG A 67 9.24 2.48 -28.33
C ARG A 67 8.68 2.83 -29.70
N HIS A 68 7.82 3.83 -29.82
CA HIS A 68 7.26 4.24 -31.12
C HIS A 68 8.31 4.79 -32.10
N ALA A 69 9.49 5.22 -31.63
CA ALA A 69 10.63 5.56 -32.48
C ALA A 69 11.34 4.33 -33.13
N LYS A 70 11.00 3.10 -32.72
CA LYS A 70 11.47 1.83 -33.32
C LYS A 70 10.27 0.95 -33.63
N ALA A 71 9.86 0.88 -34.90
CA ALA A 71 8.56 0.35 -35.32
C ALA A 71 8.25 -1.12 -34.97
N SER A 72 6.92 -1.36 -34.89
CA SER A 72 6.15 -2.61 -35.09
C SER A 72 5.75 -3.50 -33.90
N ARG A 73 4.41 -3.53 -33.72
CA ARG A 73 3.47 -4.58 -33.27
C ARG A 73 3.63 -5.31 -31.91
N GLU A 74 2.44 -5.49 -31.33
CA GLU A 74 2.03 -6.37 -30.23
C GLU A 74 2.26 -5.88 -28.79
N GLY A 75 1.12 -5.52 -28.16
CA GLY A 75 0.94 -5.37 -26.72
C GLY A 75 1.88 -4.36 -26.07
N ALA A 76 1.49 -3.08 -26.06
CA ALA A 76 2.13 -2.12 -25.16
C ALA A 76 2.00 -2.64 -23.72
N SER A 77 3.05 -3.29 -23.21
CA SER A 77 3.13 -3.74 -21.83
C SER A 77 2.79 -2.54 -20.95
N GLU A 78 1.70 -2.64 -20.19
CA GLU A 78 1.21 -1.62 -19.28
C GLU A 78 2.10 -1.48 -18.04
N THR A 79 3.42 -1.57 -18.22
CA THR A 79 4.39 -1.65 -17.14
C THR A 79 5.25 -0.40 -17.07
N SER A 80 5.42 0.12 -15.87
CA SER A 80 6.36 1.19 -15.54
C SER A 80 7.23 0.73 -14.37
N ILE A 81 8.22 1.53 -13.99
CA ILE A 81 9.01 1.27 -12.77
C ILE A 81 8.09 1.16 -11.53
N ILE A 82 6.95 1.87 -11.52
CA ILE A 82 5.99 1.80 -10.41
C ILE A 82 5.38 0.39 -10.29
N THR A 83 4.96 -0.22 -11.40
CA THR A 83 4.38 -1.58 -11.35
C THR A 83 5.45 -2.67 -11.24
N GLN A 84 6.70 -2.36 -11.56
CA GLN A 84 7.82 -3.26 -11.26
C GLN A 84 8.14 -3.28 -9.77
N LEU A 85 8.12 -2.11 -9.11
CA LEU A 85 8.47 -1.98 -7.70
C LEU A 85 7.31 -2.32 -6.76
N PHE A 86 6.12 -1.77 -6.99
CA PHE A 86 5.04 -1.75 -5.99
C PHE A 86 3.86 -2.67 -6.33
N GLU A 87 3.70 -3.13 -7.58
CA GLU A 87 2.53 -3.92 -7.97
C GLU A 87 2.71 -5.42 -7.64
N GLY A 88 1.91 -5.88 -6.69
CA GLY A 88 1.68 -7.29 -6.42
C GLY A 88 0.37 -7.80 -7.04
N GLN A 89 0.16 -9.12 -6.97
CA GLN A 89 -1.08 -9.76 -7.39
C GLN A 89 -1.58 -10.71 -6.30
N LEU A 90 -2.88 -10.63 -6.04
CA LEU A 90 -3.67 -11.59 -5.30
C LEU A 90 -4.45 -12.46 -6.28
N SER A 91 -4.76 -13.69 -5.88
CA SER A 91 -5.79 -14.51 -6.49
C SER A 91 -6.80 -14.91 -5.42
N TYR A 92 -8.05 -14.49 -5.60
CA TYR A 92 -9.16 -14.91 -4.76
C TYR A 92 -9.76 -16.19 -5.31
N ASN A 93 -9.59 -17.27 -4.55
CA ASN A 93 -10.25 -18.53 -4.80
C ASN A 93 -11.68 -18.47 -4.26
N ILE A 94 -12.66 -18.54 -5.15
CA ILE A 94 -14.09 -18.49 -4.83
C ILE A 94 -14.67 -19.88 -5.08
N THR A 95 -15.09 -20.55 -4.01
CA THR A 95 -15.66 -21.89 -4.08
C THR A 95 -17.14 -21.85 -3.71
N CYS A 96 -18.01 -22.22 -4.64
CA CYS A 96 -19.45 -22.36 -4.39
C CYS A 96 -19.69 -23.46 -3.35
N LEU A 97 -20.50 -23.18 -2.33
CA LEU A 97 -20.76 -24.14 -1.26
C LEU A 97 -21.79 -25.21 -1.64
N GLU A 98 -22.58 -24.98 -2.69
CA GLU A 98 -23.57 -25.92 -3.21
C GLU A 98 -22.92 -26.94 -4.17
N CYS A 99 -22.42 -26.48 -5.32
CA CYS A 99 -21.88 -27.36 -6.37
C CYS A 99 -20.36 -27.62 -6.29
N ARG A 100 -19.65 -26.97 -5.35
CA ARG A 100 -18.19 -27.06 -5.19
C ARG A 100 -17.37 -26.56 -6.38
N ALA A 101 -17.98 -25.92 -7.37
CA ALA A 101 -17.25 -25.26 -8.45
C ALA A 101 -16.40 -24.11 -7.92
N THR A 102 -15.17 -24.02 -8.41
CA THR A 102 -14.18 -23.05 -7.97
C THR A 102 -13.82 -22.09 -9.11
N THR A 103 -13.74 -20.80 -8.81
CA THR A 103 -13.29 -19.75 -9.72
C THR A 103 -12.15 -18.97 -9.08
N ASN A 104 -11.09 -18.70 -9.84
CA ASN A 104 -10.02 -17.83 -9.40
C ASN A 104 -10.24 -16.43 -9.98
N ARG A 105 -10.17 -15.41 -9.12
CA ARG A 105 -10.22 -14.00 -9.53
C ARG A 105 -8.90 -13.31 -9.19
N PRO A 106 -8.04 -13.05 -10.19
CA PRO A 106 -6.83 -12.28 -9.95
C PRO A 106 -7.16 -10.80 -9.70
N GLU A 107 -6.42 -10.17 -8.80
CA GLU A 107 -6.53 -8.74 -8.48
C GLU A 107 -5.12 -8.16 -8.25
N SER A 108 -4.80 -7.06 -8.93
CA SER A 108 -3.54 -6.32 -8.71
C SER A 108 -3.68 -5.36 -7.52
N PHE A 109 -2.60 -5.17 -6.77
CA PHE A 109 -2.56 -4.19 -5.68
C PHE A 109 -1.21 -3.46 -5.65
N THR A 110 -1.22 -2.20 -5.18
CA THR A 110 -0.01 -1.44 -4.82
C THR A 110 0.12 -1.25 -3.31
N VAL A 111 -1.01 -1.22 -2.60
CA VAL A 111 -1.09 -1.09 -1.14
C VAL A 111 -2.08 -2.12 -0.60
N LEU A 112 -1.66 -2.94 0.36
CA LEU A 112 -2.54 -3.87 1.07
C LEU A 112 -3.13 -3.19 2.31
N SER A 113 -4.44 -2.96 2.30
CA SER A 113 -5.14 -2.34 3.42
C SER A 113 -5.65 -3.39 4.41
N LEU A 114 -4.89 -3.62 5.47
CA LEU A 114 -5.12 -4.68 6.46
C LEU A 114 -6.13 -4.25 7.53
N PRO A 115 -7.08 -5.12 7.90
CA PRO A 115 -7.92 -4.92 9.08
C PRO A 115 -7.05 -5.02 10.35
N ILE A 116 -7.47 -4.32 11.40
CA ILE A 116 -6.84 -4.43 12.71
C ILE A 116 -7.48 -5.59 13.46
N ALA A 117 -6.68 -6.62 13.77
CA ALA A 117 -7.17 -7.89 14.32
C ALA A 117 -7.69 -7.80 15.77
N SER A 118 -7.35 -6.74 16.51
CA SER A 118 -7.71 -6.58 17.92
C SER A 118 -8.04 -5.13 18.26
N LYS A 119 -8.80 -4.90 19.33
CA LYS A 119 -9.10 -3.54 19.80
C LYS A 119 -7.95 -2.92 20.60
N THR A 120 -7.19 -3.74 21.34
CA THR A 120 -6.19 -3.28 22.31
C THR A 120 -4.77 -3.40 21.76
N SER A 121 -4.35 -4.63 21.43
CA SER A 121 -3.03 -4.91 20.85
C SER A 121 -3.07 -6.13 19.93
N CYS A 122 -2.26 -6.11 18.87
CA CYS A 122 -2.02 -7.26 17.98
C CYS A 122 -0.68 -7.11 17.25
N SER A 123 -0.28 -8.11 16.49
CA SER A 123 0.88 -8.02 15.58
C SER A 123 0.44 -7.75 14.13
N LEU A 124 1.36 -7.30 13.30
CA LEU A 124 1.18 -7.24 11.84
C LEU A 124 0.83 -8.61 11.28
N GLN A 125 1.42 -9.67 11.82
CA GLN A 125 1.10 -11.05 11.46
C GLN A 125 -0.35 -11.40 11.77
N ASP A 126 -0.92 -10.92 12.88
CA ASP A 126 -2.34 -11.16 13.18
C ASP A 126 -3.26 -10.40 12.23
N CYS A 127 -2.89 -9.17 11.84
CA CYS A 127 -3.60 -8.41 10.81
C CYS A 127 -3.55 -9.11 9.44
N LEU A 128 -2.39 -9.68 9.07
CA LEU A 128 -2.24 -10.50 7.86
C LEU A 128 -3.08 -11.78 7.93
N LYS A 129 -3.04 -12.51 9.05
CA LYS A 129 -3.90 -13.69 9.26
C LYS A 129 -5.36 -13.34 9.10
N CYS A 130 -5.81 -12.22 9.67
CA CYS A 130 -7.19 -11.76 9.55
C CYS A 130 -7.54 -11.41 8.09
N PHE A 131 -6.63 -10.75 7.36
CA PHE A 131 -6.83 -10.42 5.94
C PHE A 131 -6.93 -11.66 5.04
N PHE A 132 -6.07 -12.66 5.26
CA PHE A 132 -6.00 -13.89 4.45
C PHE A 132 -6.89 -15.02 4.99
N GLN A 133 -7.64 -14.78 6.07
CA GLN A 133 -8.60 -15.74 6.58
C GLN A 133 -9.67 -16.01 5.53
N GLN A 134 -10.03 -17.29 5.36
CA GLN A 134 -11.13 -17.65 4.49
C GLN A 134 -12.43 -17.03 5.01
N ASP A 135 -13.10 -16.27 4.16
CA ASP A 135 -14.40 -15.68 4.45
C ASP A 135 -15.50 -16.49 3.75
N THR A 136 -16.74 -16.38 4.24
CA THR A 136 -17.92 -16.98 3.61
C THR A 136 -18.92 -15.90 3.26
N LEU A 137 -19.19 -15.76 1.98
CA LEU A 137 -20.15 -14.82 1.46
C LEU A 137 -21.54 -15.45 1.51
N THR A 138 -22.37 -14.97 2.43
CA THR A 138 -23.74 -15.44 2.65
C THR A 138 -24.75 -14.30 2.49
N HIS A 139 -26.04 -14.65 2.45
CA HIS A 139 -27.15 -13.69 2.42
C HIS A 139 -27.03 -12.65 1.29
N ASN A 140 -26.91 -11.36 1.65
CA ASN A 140 -26.83 -10.26 0.68
C ASN A 140 -25.53 -10.26 -0.14
N ASN A 141 -24.51 -11.00 0.31
CA ASN A 141 -23.20 -11.06 -0.34
C ASN A 141 -23.03 -12.28 -1.26
N GLN A 142 -24.07 -13.09 -1.45
CA GLN A 142 -24.03 -14.27 -2.32
C GLN A 142 -23.54 -13.95 -3.74
N ILE A 143 -22.73 -14.85 -4.29
CA ILE A 143 -22.16 -14.72 -5.64
C ILE A 143 -22.97 -15.57 -6.62
N HIS A 144 -23.18 -15.05 -7.83
CA HIS A 144 -23.77 -15.82 -8.91
C HIS A 144 -22.83 -16.96 -9.35
N CYS A 145 -23.26 -18.21 -9.18
CA CYS A 145 -22.55 -19.39 -9.65
C CYS A 145 -22.99 -19.75 -11.07
N SER A 146 -22.05 -19.82 -12.02
CA SER A 146 -22.32 -20.21 -13.41
C SER A 146 -22.83 -21.66 -13.53
N CYS A 147 -22.37 -22.57 -12.67
CA CYS A 147 -22.81 -23.97 -12.65
C CYS A 147 -24.24 -24.12 -12.09
N CYS A 148 -24.60 -23.38 -11.04
CA CYS A 148 -25.94 -23.43 -10.43
C CYS A 148 -26.97 -22.52 -11.12
N GLY A 149 -26.52 -21.57 -11.96
CA GLY A 149 -27.39 -20.58 -12.62
C GLY A 149 -28.10 -19.62 -11.67
N SER A 150 -27.60 -19.47 -10.44
CA SER A 150 -28.24 -18.68 -9.38
C SER A 150 -27.23 -18.15 -8.36
N LYS A 151 -27.67 -17.24 -7.48
CA LYS A 151 -26.86 -16.75 -6.36
C LYS A 151 -26.70 -17.84 -5.31
N GLN A 152 -25.46 -18.07 -4.89
CA GLN A 152 -25.09 -19.13 -3.96
C GLN A 152 -24.14 -18.59 -2.90
N ASP A 153 -24.16 -19.24 -1.74
CA ASP A 153 -23.14 -19.03 -0.73
C ASP A 153 -21.78 -19.52 -1.27
N ALA A 154 -20.73 -18.77 -0.98
CA ALA A 154 -19.39 -19.07 -1.49
C ALA A 154 -18.32 -18.84 -0.42
N ALA A 155 -17.37 -19.76 -0.30
CA ALA A 155 -16.13 -19.54 0.44
C ALA A 155 -15.14 -18.76 -0.43
N VAL A 156 -14.51 -17.74 0.12
CA VAL A 156 -13.50 -16.92 -0.56
C VAL A 156 -12.21 -16.91 0.23
N LYS A 157 -11.09 -17.19 -0.44
CA LYS A 157 -9.76 -17.14 0.16
C LYS A 157 -8.78 -16.44 -0.77
N GLY A 158 -8.14 -15.38 -0.27
CA GLY A 158 -7.07 -14.68 -0.98
C GLY A 158 -5.73 -15.41 -0.85
N THR A 159 -4.88 -15.30 -1.86
CA THR A 159 -3.49 -15.79 -1.83
C THR A 159 -2.63 -14.87 -2.68
N ILE A 160 -1.42 -14.55 -2.24
CA ILE A 160 -0.45 -13.76 -3.02
C ILE A 160 0.12 -14.65 -4.14
N THR A 161 -0.13 -14.25 -5.39
CA THR A 161 0.40 -14.89 -6.60
C THR A 161 1.55 -14.11 -7.22
N LYS A 162 1.77 -12.85 -6.81
CA LYS A 162 2.96 -12.07 -7.14
C LYS A 162 3.24 -11.12 -5.98
N ALA A 163 4.37 -11.28 -5.31
CA ALA A 163 4.80 -10.33 -4.29
C ALA A 163 5.55 -9.15 -4.97
N PRO A 164 5.27 -7.89 -4.61
CA PRO A 164 5.97 -6.73 -5.17
C PRO A 164 7.39 -6.61 -4.60
N GLN A 165 8.30 -5.91 -5.26
CA GLN A 165 9.63 -5.67 -4.69
C GLN A 165 9.57 -4.83 -3.40
N ILE A 166 8.66 -3.86 -3.36
CA ILE A 166 8.35 -3.04 -2.18
C ILE A 166 6.88 -3.26 -1.86
N ILE A 167 6.59 -3.80 -0.67
CA ILE A 167 5.22 -4.03 -0.22
C ILE A 167 4.82 -2.97 0.79
N ILE A 168 3.63 -2.39 0.57
CA ILE A 168 3.10 -1.33 1.41
C ILE A 168 1.87 -1.87 2.14
N PHE A 169 1.92 -1.86 3.46
CA PHE A 169 0.77 -2.18 4.30
C PHE A 169 0.14 -0.90 4.84
N HIS A 170 -1.15 -0.73 4.58
CA HIS A 170 -1.98 0.27 5.22
C HIS A 170 -2.73 -0.38 6.38
N LEU A 171 -2.58 0.16 7.58
CA LEU A 171 -3.31 -0.28 8.76
C LEU A 171 -4.64 0.49 8.82
N LYS A 172 -5.78 -0.19 8.61
CA LYS A 172 -7.13 0.40 8.60
C LYS A 172 -7.56 0.90 9.98
N ARG A 173 -6.92 1.96 10.46
CA ARG A 173 -7.16 2.56 11.78
C ARG A 173 -8.46 3.33 11.83
N PHE A 174 -9.01 3.78 10.71
CA PHE A 174 -10.27 4.50 10.73
C PHE A 174 -11.44 3.55 10.47
N ALA A 175 -12.30 3.39 11.48
CA ALA A 175 -13.47 2.52 11.41
C ALA A 175 -14.72 3.28 11.85
N TRP A 176 -15.86 2.94 11.23
CA TRP A 176 -17.16 3.43 11.67
C TRP A 176 -17.59 2.72 12.94
N GLN A 177 -17.85 3.49 14.00
CA GLN A 177 -18.47 3.03 15.24
C GLN A 177 -19.82 3.72 15.38
N GLY A 178 -20.89 3.02 14.98
CA GLY A 178 -22.22 3.62 14.89
C GLY A 178 -22.26 4.71 13.82
N LYS A 179 -22.55 5.97 14.23
CA LYS A 179 -22.66 7.13 13.32
C LYS A 179 -21.37 7.96 13.20
N GLN A 180 -20.28 7.58 13.88
CA GLN A 180 -19.03 8.36 13.88
C GLN A 180 -17.86 7.50 13.37
N LYS A 181 -17.04 8.06 12.46
CA LYS A 181 -15.75 7.49 12.07
C LYS A 181 -14.75 7.79 13.21
N ARG A 182 -14.13 6.75 13.76
CA ARG A 182 -13.16 6.87 14.88
C ARG A 182 -11.84 6.22 14.50
N LYS A 183 -10.75 6.78 15.04
CA LYS A 183 -9.40 6.22 14.91
C LYS A 183 -9.16 5.16 15.99
N LEU A 184 -8.65 4.01 15.57
CA LEU A 184 -8.24 2.91 16.42
C LEU A 184 -6.82 3.17 16.92
N SER A 185 -6.69 3.31 18.24
CA SER A 185 -5.42 3.49 18.95
C SER A 185 -4.77 2.16 19.34
N THR A 186 -5.08 1.07 18.62
CA THR A 186 -4.54 -0.26 18.88
C THR A 186 -3.02 -0.26 18.69
N THR A 187 -2.30 -0.82 19.67
CA THR A 187 -0.86 -1.05 19.56
C THR A 187 -0.62 -2.20 18.58
N ILE A 188 0.12 -1.96 17.50
CA ILE A 188 0.42 -2.96 16.48
C ILE A 188 1.92 -3.20 16.43
N SER A 189 2.38 -4.37 16.86
CA SER A 189 3.79 -4.76 16.72
C SER A 189 4.11 -5.18 15.29
N TYR A 190 5.22 -4.72 14.73
CA TYR A 190 5.64 -5.08 13.38
C TYR A 190 7.15 -5.34 13.32
N PRO A 191 7.60 -6.37 12.59
CA PRO A 191 9.01 -6.75 12.55
C PRO A 191 9.82 -5.73 11.74
N LEU A 192 10.99 -5.32 12.23
CA LEU A 192 11.90 -4.44 11.46
C LEU A 192 12.59 -5.16 10.28
N GLY A 193 12.61 -6.50 10.30
CA GLY A 193 13.25 -7.36 9.31
C GLY A 193 12.66 -8.77 9.33
N ASN A 194 12.96 -9.56 8.30
CA ASN A 194 12.53 -10.97 8.17
C ASN A 194 11.00 -11.12 8.26
N LEU A 195 10.24 -10.22 7.63
CA LEU A 195 8.80 -10.38 7.51
C LEU A 195 8.49 -11.52 6.52
N ASP A 196 7.98 -12.62 7.05
CA ASP A 196 7.61 -13.79 6.27
C ASP A 196 6.17 -13.69 5.73
N LEU A 197 6.05 -13.69 4.39
CA LEU A 197 4.78 -13.75 3.67
C LEU A 197 4.50 -15.13 3.05
N SER A 198 5.36 -16.12 3.28
CA SER A 198 5.19 -17.50 2.80
C SER A 198 3.84 -18.11 3.16
N PRO A 199 3.23 -17.90 4.35
CA PRO A 199 1.97 -18.55 4.70
C PRO A 199 0.78 -18.07 3.87
N TYR A 200 0.91 -16.91 3.23
CA TYR A 200 -0.13 -16.25 2.45
C TYR A 200 0.14 -16.28 0.95
N SER A 201 1.30 -16.82 0.55
CA SER A 201 1.77 -16.84 -0.84
C SER A 201 1.56 -18.19 -1.48
N SER A 202 1.40 -18.22 -2.80
CA SER A 202 1.27 -19.49 -3.52
C SER A 202 2.60 -20.29 -3.41
N PRO A 203 2.55 -21.63 -3.32
CA PRO A 203 3.74 -22.47 -3.13
C PRO A 203 4.80 -22.31 -4.24
N LEU A 204 4.37 -21.85 -5.42
CA LEU A 204 5.22 -21.65 -6.60
C LEU A 204 6.11 -20.40 -6.50
N LEU A 205 5.81 -19.46 -5.60
CA LEU A 205 6.58 -18.22 -5.43
C LEU A 205 7.59 -18.26 -4.30
N CYS A 206 7.47 -19.22 -3.40
CA CYS A 206 8.14 -19.11 -2.12
C CYS A 206 9.44 -19.90 -2.07
N LYS A 207 10.54 -19.20 -2.35
CA LYS A 207 11.81 -19.55 -1.69
C LYS A 207 12.51 -18.41 -0.95
N ASP A 208 12.40 -17.13 -1.35
CA ASP A 208 13.32 -16.12 -0.79
C ASP A 208 12.74 -14.68 -0.67
N ALA A 209 11.45 -14.50 -0.37
CA ALA A 209 10.87 -13.15 -0.20
C ALA A 209 10.98 -12.67 1.27
N ASP A 210 12.20 -12.30 1.68
CA ASP A 210 12.46 -11.66 2.97
C ASP A 210 12.28 -10.15 2.89
N TYR A 211 11.29 -9.63 3.60
CA TYR A 211 11.02 -8.19 3.66
C TYR A 211 11.61 -7.54 4.90
N SER A 212 12.15 -6.34 4.73
CA SER A 212 12.70 -5.52 5.82
C SER A 212 12.12 -4.12 5.80
N LEU A 213 11.72 -3.64 6.97
CA LEU A 213 11.06 -2.35 7.10
C LEU A 213 12.03 -1.24 6.66
N SER A 214 11.58 -0.42 5.73
CA SER A 214 12.33 0.71 5.15
C SER A 214 11.77 2.06 5.57
N ALA A 215 10.46 2.18 5.72
CA ALA A 215 9.81 3.39 6.19
C ALA A 215 8.49 3.12 6.94
N VAL A 216 8.11 4.06 7.79
CA VAL A 216 6.82 4.09 8.51
C VAL A 216 6.24 5.47 8.36
N VAL A 217 4.98 5.57 7.94
CA VAL A 217 4.20 6.81 8.07
C VAL A 217 3.38 6.70 9.34
N ASN A 218 3.59 7.63 10.26
CA ASN A 218 2.87 7.73 11.52
C ASN A 218 1.76 8.77 11.39
N HIS A 219 0.68 8.58 12.14
CA HIS A 219 -0.40 9.54 12.25
C HIS A 219 -0.77 9.74 13.72
N SER A 220 -0.66 10.95 14.25
CA SER A 220 -1.16 11.36 15.57
C SER A 220 -2.45 12.19 15.42
N GLY A 221 -3.22 12.38 16.49
CA GLY A 221 -4.48 13.14 16.43
C GLY A 221 -5.66 12.42 15.78
N PHE A 222 -6.68 13.18 15.37
CA PHE A 222 -7.97 12.72 14.83
C PHE A 222 -7.97 12.73 13.29
N LEU A 223 -9.07 12.30 12.66
CA LEU A 223 -9.18 12.26 11.20
C LEU A 223 -9.11 13.65 10.56
N ASP A 224 -9.81 14.62 11.15
CA ASP A 224 -9.95 15.97 10.60
C ASP A 224 -8.97 16.99 11.22
N ASP A 225 -8.18 16.54 12.20
CA ASP A 225 -7.18 17.34 12.93
C ASP A 225 -6.10 16.39 13.48
N GLY A 226 -5.20 16.00 12.58
CA GLY A 226 -4.14 15.04 12.84
C GLY A 226 -2.83 15.49 12.21
N HIS A 227 -1.75 14.84 12.63
CA HIS A 227 -0.40 15.17 12.17
C HIS A 227 0.30 13.92 11.66
N TYR A 228 0.92 14.02 10.49
CA TYR A 228 1.66 12.92 9.87
C TYR A 228 3.16 13.16 9.99
N THR A 229 3.89 12.13 10.42
CA THR A 229 5.36 12.12 10.43
C THR A 229 5.86 10.85 9.77
N ALA A 230 7.12 10.81 9.37
CA ALA A 230 7.71 9.64 8.73
C ALA A 230 8.98 9.18 9.47
N PHE A 231 9.11 7.87 9.68
CA PHE A 231 10.38 7.26 10.06
C PHE A 231 10.96 6.59 8.81
N CYS A 232 12.17 6.94 8.43
CA CYS A 232 12.83 6.35 7.26
C CYS A 232 14.20 5.79 7.65
N LYS A 233 14.52 4.62 7.11
CA LYS A 233 15.83 4.00 7.26
C LYS A 233 16.75 4.47 6.14
N HIS A 234 17.87 5.07 6.51
CA HIS A 234 18.88 5.48 5.55
C HIS A 234 19.55 4.23 4.93
N SER A 235 19.55 4.13 3.60
CA SER A 235 19.99 2.92 2.87
C SER A 235 21.47 2.57 3.09
N ILE A 236 22.35 3.58 3.16
CA ILE A 236 23.80 3.36 3.36
C ILE A 236 24.15 3.11 4.84
N THR A 237 23.78 4.04 5.74
CA THR A 237 24.15 3.97 7.16
C THR A 237 23.29 2.99 7.98
N GLN A 238 22.21 2.47 7.39
CA GLN A 238 21.23 1.59 8.05
C GLN A 238 20.63 2.19 9.35
N THR A 239 20.71 3.52 9.49
CA THR A 239 20.24 4.28 10.65
C THR A 239 18.85 4.85 10.38
N TRP A 240 18.01 4.90 11.42
CA TRP A 240 16.67 5.47 11.32
C TRP A 240 16.65 6.96 11.65
N TYR A 241 15.80 7.68 10.93
CA TYR A 241 15.55 9.10 11.13
C TYR A 241 14.04 9.34 11.18
N SER A 242 13.61 10.25 12.06
CA SER A 242 12.27 10.81 12.09
C SER A 242 12.26 12.12 11.31
N PHE A 243 11.31 12.23 10.39
CA PHE A 243 11.00 13.39 9.57
C PHE A 243 9.67 13.95 10.06
N ASP A 244 9.73 15.09 10.72
CA ASP A 244 8.59 15.85 11.22
C ASP A 244 8.63 17.22 10.55
N ASP A 245 7.95 17.33 9.41
CA ASP A 245 8.02 18.47 8.48
C ASP A 245 9.48 18.85 8.12
N ASP A 246 9.98 19.98 8.60
CA ASP A 246 11.34 20.47 8.36
C ASP A 246 12.36 19.98 9.39
N GLN A 247 11.93 19.25 10.42
CA GLN A 247 12.77 18.73 11.48
C GLN A 247 13.16 17.27 11.23
N ILE A 248 14.47 17.02 11.15
CA ILE A 248 15.03 15.69 10.96
C ILE A 248 15.82 15.29 12.20
N THR A 249 15.44 14.18 12.83
CA THR A 249 16.09 13.68 14.05
C THR A 249 16.47 12.22 13.92
N LYS A 250 17.69 11.86 14.34
CA LYS A 250 18.12 10.45 14.38
C LYS A 250 17.39 9.72 15.51
N ILE A 251 16.85 8.53 15.22
CA ILE A 251 16.13 7.71 16.19
C ILE A 251 16.73 6.29 16.29
N PRO A 252 16.71 5.65 17.47
CA PRO A 252 17.13 4.25 17.62
C PRO A 252 16.06 3.28 17.10
N ASN A 253 16.47 2.05 16.76
CA ASN A 253 15.55 0.99 16.30
C ASN A 253 14.37 0.74 17.24
N SER A 254 14.59 0.88 18.55
CA SER A 254 13.55 0.71 19.58
C SER A 254 12.42 1.73 19.49
N SER A 255 12.69 2.92 18.93
CA SER A 255 11.71 3.99 18.77
C SER A 255 10.93 3.90 17.46
N VAL A 256 11.38 3.06 16.52
CA VAL A 256 10.68 2.87 15.24
C VAL A 256 9.32 2.21 15.49
N GLN A 257 9.24 1.32 16.47
CA GLN A 257 7.99 0.68 16.91
C GLN A 257 7.07 1.73 17.54
N SER A 258 6.10 2.19 16.77
CA SER A 258 5.17 3.26 17.15
C SER A 258 3.71 2.82 17.13
N ASP A 259 2.94 3.24 18.15
CA ASP A 259 1.49 3.06 18.23
C ASP A 259 0.73 3.91 17.19
N THR A 260 1.38 4.93 16.66
CA THR A 260 0.80 5.82 15.63
C THR A 260 1.10 5.36 14.21
N ALA A 261 1.81 4.25 14.02
CA ALA A 261 2.12 3.71 12.69
C ALA A 261 0.86 3.47 11.88
N TYR A 262 0.82 3.98 10.65
CA TYR A 262 -0.35 4.00 9.77
C TYR A 262 -0.06 3.35 8.41
N LEU A 263 1.07 3.67 7.78
CA LEU A 263 1.60 2.94 6.62
C LEU A 263 2.95 2.33 6.95
N LEU A 264 3.20 1.09 6.51
CA LEU A 264 4.46 0.39 6.66
C LEU A 264 5.02 0.05 5.27
N PHE A 265 6.26 0.44 4.99
CA PHE A 265 6.97 0.18 3.75
C PHE A 265 8.03 -0.88 4.01
N TYR A 266 7.93 -1.99 3.29
CA TYR A 266 8.79 -3.17 3.42
C TYR A 266 9.44 -3.50 2.08
#